data_AF-A0A6J1RTR4-F1
#
_entry.id   AF-A0A6J1RTR4-F1
#
_cell.length_a   1.000
_cell.length_b   1.000
_cell.length_c   1.000
_cell.angle_alpha   90.00
_cell.angle_beta   90.00
_cell.angle_gamma   90.00
#
_symmetry.space_group_name_H-M   'P 1'
#
loop_
_entity.id
_entity.type
_entity.pdbx_description
1 polymer ?
#
loop_
_entity_poly.entity_id
_entity_poly.type
_entity_poly.pdbx_seq_one_letter_code
_entity_poly.pdbx_strand_id
1 'polypeptide(L)'
;MSFIRILVFSGNNACERFYVSFDHFGNRALGEKNTRRELWDGDFDSTGFEIVTHQDLVALPEGDQIFKEKKLTFHIACNALEFSYFIHILNHSREYRQQVVSYWLKKVDNYIPKTKNVSLKITLNDFSKQILDHMWCHRISYLVMERTELDNAMSWLSTLGGAYSALGDHFSHCADMAGRISLRQFHLALRLGDPSTVARCKLYIALSLIQKNKFKHAKLIIETQYHLCLNSTSPDIRLLRMCKGIWSKLRYERSLYIEAGKKMKKINCL
;
A
#
# COMPACT_ATOMS: atom_id res chain seq x y z
N MET A 1 31.69 -8.00 4.02
CA MET A 1 31.34 -8.62 5.32
C MET A 1 31.07 -7.51 6.30
N SER A 2 29.83 -7.38 6.72
CA SER A 2 29.42 -6.41 7.75
C SER A 2 29.48 -7.10 9.11
N PHE A 3 30.13 -6.46 10.09
CA PHE A 3 30.24 -7.00 11.45
C PHE A 3 29.46 -6.13 12.42
N ILE A 4 28.74 -6.77 13.33
CA ILE A 4 28.04 -6.08 14.41
C ILE A 4 28.68 -6.50 15.72
N ARG A 5 29.08 -5.53 16.54
CA ARG A 5 29.64 -5.77 17.87
C ARG A 5 28.62 -5.32 18.90
N ILE A 6 28.26 -6.22 19.80
CA ILE A 6 27.44 -5.92 20.97
C ILE A 6 28.36 -5.99 22.19
N LEU A 7 28.51 -4.89 22.92
CA LEU A 7 29.23 -4.84 24.20
C LEU A 7 28.22 -4.96 25.34
N VAL A 8 28.49 -5.87 26.27
CA VAL A 8 27.70 -6.06 27.49
C VAL A 8 28.57 -5.69 28.67
N PHE A 9 28.16 -4.66 29.42
CA PHE A 9 28.85 -4.22 30.63
C PHE A 9 28.09 -4.70 31.87
N SER A 10 28.82 -5.33 32.80
CA SER A 10 28.32 -5.59 34.15
C SER A 10 28.89 -4.53 35.08
N GLY A 11 28.08 -3.50 35.39
CA GLY A 11 28.41 -2.48 36.38
C GLY A 11 27.65 -2.73 37.69
N ASN A 12 28.33 -2.63 38.83
CA ASN A 12 27.75 -2.82 40.17
C ASN A 12 26.66 -1.79 40.56
N ASN A 13 26.34 -0.82 39.70
CA ASN A 13 25.26 0.15 39.91
C ASN A 13 24.23 0.02 38.79
N ALA A 14 23.18 -0.79 39.03
CA ALA A 14 21.82 -0.82 38.48
C ALA A 14 21.51 -0.51 36.99
N CYS A 15 22.50 -0.28 36.13
CA CYS A 15 22.32 0.14 34.75
C CYS A 15 23.11 -0.80 33.83
N GLU A 16 22.49 -1.91 33.43
CA GLU A 16 23.02 -2.80 32.40
C GLU A 16 22.94 -2.08 31.06
N ARG A 17 24.08 -1.59 30.56
CA ARG A 17 24.16 -0.90 29.27
C ARG A 17 24.64 -1.86 28.18
N PHE A 18 23.89 -1.89 27.09
CA PHE A 18 24.26 -2.58 25.87
C PHE A 18 24.64 -1.54 24.82
N TYR A 19 25.78 -1.76 24.18
CA TYR A 19 26.21 -0.93 23.06
C TYR A 19 26.29 -1.80 21.82
N VAL A 20 25.53 -1.44 20.79
CA VAL A 20 25.58 -2.10 19.48
C VAL A 20 26.31 -1.18 18.51
N SER A 21 27.52 -1.56 18.10
CA SER A 21 28.31 -0.86 17.08
C SER A 21 28.31 -1.63 15.76
N PHE A 22 28.18 -0.89 14.66
CA PHE A 22 28.21 -1.42 13.30
C PHE A 22 29.55 -1.08 12.64
N ASP A 23 30.33 -2.09 12.29
CA ASP A 23 31.58 -1.92 11.55
C ASP A 23 31.30 -2.19 10.06
N HIS A 24 31.17 -1.12 9.26
CA HIS A 24 31.09 -1.22 7.81
C HIS A 24 32.50 -1.10 7.21
N PHE A 25 33.05 -2.21 6.70
CA PHE A 25 34.26 -2.17 5.87
C PHE A 25 33.85 -1.80 4.44
N GLY A 26 33.95 -0.50 4.11
CA GLY A 26 33.62 0.01 2.79
C GLY A 26 34.06 1.46 2.59
N ASN A 27 35.37 1.69 2.48
CA ASN A 27 35.88 2.90 1.83
C ASN A 27 35.50 2.85 0.34
N ARG A 28 34.37 3.46 -0.02
CA ARG A 28 34.21 4.10 -1.33
C ARG A 28 33.56 5.45 -1.13
N ALA A 29 34.34 6.46 -1.50
CA ALA A 29 33.93 7.83 -1.67
C ALA A 29 32.60 7.91 -2.44
N LEU A 30 31.58 8.43 -1.76
CA LEU A 30 30.54 9.27 -2.32
C LEU A 30 30.09 10.13 -1.14
N GLY A 31 30.54 11.38 -1.15
CA GLY A 31 30.21 12.34 -0.12
C GLY A 31 28.73 12.65 -0.18
N GLU A 32 27.99 12.24 0.85
CA GLU A 32 26.76 12.90 1.26
C GLU A 32 26.54 12.62 2.75
N LYS A 33 26.69 13.70 3.52
CA LYS A 33 26.38 13.73 4.96
C LYS A 33 24.87 13.54 5.10
N ASN A 34 24.44 12.37 5.56
CA ASN A 34 23.05 12.15 5.96
C ASN A 34 23.00 11.58 7.38
N THR A 35 23.16 12.48 8.35
CA THR A 35 22.75 12.31 9.74
C THR A 35 21.22 12.24 9.80
N ARG A 36 20.64 11.05 9.61
CA ARG A 36 19.26 10.80 10.04
C ARG A 36 19.27 10.43 11.52
N ARG A 37 19.06 11.44 12.38
CA ARG A 37 18.53 11.22 13.73
C ARG A 37 17.07 10.84 13.57
N GLU A 38 16.76 9.56 13.67
CA GLU A 38 15.39 9.17 14.01
C GLU A 38 15.28 9.30 15.53
N LEU A 39 14.72 10.43 15.96
CA LEU A 39 14.26 10.66 17.33
C LEU A 39 13.14 9.65 17.58
N TRP A 40 13.40 8.64 18.40
CA TRP A 40 12.36 7.80 18.98
C TRP A 40 11.95 8.44 20.30
N ASP A 41 10.90 9.25 20.27
CA ASP A 41 10.27 9.79 21.47
C ASP A 41 9.52 8.66 22.17
N GLY A 42 10.14 8.10 23.22
CA GLY A 42 9.56 7.14 24.15
C GLY A 42 10.29 7.25 25.48
N ASP A 43 9.53 7.43 26.56
CA ASP A 43 10.01 7.76 27.90
C ASP A 43 11.15 6.85 28.39
N PHE A 44 12.25 7.49 28.78
CA PHE A 44 13.52 6.86 29.14
C PHE A 44 13.51 6.37 30.60
N ASP A 45 13.00 5.17 30.85
CA ASP A 45 13.16 4.50 32.14
C ASP A 45 14.58 3.92 32.28
N SER A 46 15.48 4.72 32.87
CA SER A 46 16.76 4.49 33.60
C SER A 46 17.62 3.20 33.44
N THR A 47 17.37 2.35 32.45
CA THR A 47 18.15 1.16 32.08
C THR A 47 18.56 1.29 30.61
N GLY A 48 19.55 2.15 30.38
CA GLY A 48 19.89 2.65 29.04
C GLY A 48 20.40 1.57 28.09
N PHE A 49 19.68 1.37 26.99
CA PHE A 49 20.17 0.70 25.78
C PHE A 49 20.48 1.80 24.76
N GLU A 50 21.75 1.97 24.39
CA GLU A 50 22.15 2.97 23.38
C GLU A 50 22.72 2.26 22.15
N ILE A 51 22.09 2.49 21.00
CA ILE A 51 22.65 2.10 19.69
C ILE A 51 23.61 3.20 19.29
N VAL A 52 24.91 2.92 19.40
CA VAL A 52 25.97 3.91 19.18
C VAL A 52 26.72 3.51 17.91
N THR A 53 26.72 4.37 16.89
CA THR A 53 27.47 4.07 15.67
C THR A 53 28.98 4.13 15.94
N HIS A 54 29.81 3.48 15.12
CA HIS A 54 31.27 3.46 15.36
C HIS A 54 31.89 4.87 15.39
N GLN A 55 31.23 5.88 14.82
CA GLN A 55 31.66 7.28 14.88
C GLN A 55 31.36 7.93 16.24
N ASP A 56 30.28 7.52 16.90
CA ASP A 56 29.87 8.05 18.21
C ASP A 56 30.70 7.47 19.36
N LEU A 57 31.25 6.26 19.19
CA LEU A 57 32.23 5.66 20.12
C LEU A 57 33.58 6.40 20.15
N VAL A 58 33.92 7.12 19.08
CA VAL A 58 35.15 7.90 18.95
C VAL A 58 34.98 9.33 19.50
N ALA A 59 33.74 9.80 19.68
CA ALA A 59 33.41 11.18 20.09
C ALA A 59 33.13 11.35 21.60
N LEU A 60 33.44 10.35 22.43
CA LEU A 60 33.42 10.52 23.89
C LEU A 60 34.64 11.35 24.33
N PRO A 61 34.48 12.34 25.23
CA PRO A 61 35.55 13.24 25.61
C PRO A 61 36.75 12.47 26.17
N GLU A 62 37.95 12.94 25.85
CA GLU A 62 39.29 12.35 26.04
C GLU A 62 39.67 12.01 27.50
N GLY A 63 38.86 11.20 28.17
CA GLY A 63 38.94 10.96 29.61
C GLY A 63 38.82 9.50 30.02
N ASP A 64 39.06 8.54 29.12
CA ASP A 64 39.25 7.13 29.51
C ASP A 64 40.23 6.43 28.56
N GLN A 65 41.52 6.63 28.81
CA GLN A 65 42.56 5.66 28.47
C GLN A 65 42.39 4.39 29.32
N ILE A 66 41.35 3.59 29.08
CA ILE A 66 41.15 2.31 29.76
C ILE A 66 40.37 1.41 28.79
N PHE A 67 40.84 0.26 28.29
CA PHE A 67 41.54 -0.84 28.94
C PHE A 67 42.23 -1.72 27.86
N LYS A 68 43.53 -2.01 28.01
CA LYS A 68 44.18 -3.21 27.44
C LYS A 68 43.77 -4.46 28.24
N GLU A 69 42.48 -4.68 28.46
CA GLU A 69 42.00 -5.89 29.14
C GLU A 69 41.72 -7.01 28.12
N LYS A 70 41.97 -8.26 28.53
CA LYS A 70 41.63 -9.46 27.76
C LYS A 70 40.12 -9.46 27.48
N LYS A 71 39.75 -9.01 26.29
CA LYS A 71 38.36 -8.96 25.82
C LYS A 71 37.95 -10.35 25.34
N LEU A 72 37.03 -11.00 26.05
CA LEU A 72 36.44 -12.24 25.57
C LEU A 72 35.45 -11.91 24.43
N THR A 73 35.72 -12.44 23.25
CA THR A 73 34.90 -12.21 22.06
C THR A 73 34.21 -13.51 21.67
N PHE A 74 32.88 -13.53 21.75
CA PHE A 74 32.09 -14.63 21.20
C PHE A 74 31.72 -14.33 19.76
N HIS A 75 31.87 -15.32 18.88
CA HIS A 75 31.49 -15.22 17.49
C HIS A 75 30.19 -15.99 17.27
N ILE A 76 29.14 -15.30 16.80
CA ILE A 76 27.89 -15.94 16.37
C ILE A 76 27.69 -15.60 14.90
N ALA A 77 27.35 -16.61 14.10
CA ALA A 77 26.89 -16.42 12.74
C ALA A 77 25.38 -16.66 12.72
N CYS A 78 24.60 -15.69 12.24
CA CYS A 78 23.15 -15.81 12.10
C CYS A 78 22.68 -15.07 10.84
N ASN A 79 21.45 -15.35 10.40
CA ASN A 79 20.87 -14.61 9.28
C ASN A 79 20.35 -13.22 9.76
N ALA A 80 20.15 -12.30 8.82
CA ALA A 80 19.76 -10.93 9.15
C ALA A 80 18.33 -10.82 9.73
N LEU A 81 17.43 -11.75 9.39
CA LEU A 81 16.06 -11.75 9.93
C LEU A 81 16.02 -12.23 11.38
N GLU A 82 16.65 -13.36 11.67
CA GLU A 82 16.85 -13.88 13.04
C GLU A 82 17.52 -12.82 13.91
N PHE A 83 18.52 -12.12 13.37
CA PHE A 83 19.15 -11.02 14.08
C PHE A 83 18.19 -9.84 14.31
N SER A 84 17.38 -9.48 13.31
CA SER A 84 16.37 -8.44 13.45
C SER A 84 15.33 -8.78 14.51
N TYR A 85 14.79 -10.02 14.51
CA TYR A 85 13.88 -10.49 15.55
C TYR A 85 14.56 -10.52 16.93
N PHE A 86 15.81 -10.99 16.99
CA PHE A 86 16.58 -11.02 18.22
C PHE A 86 16.74 -9.62 18.83
N ILE A 87 17.14 -8.62 18.03
CA ILE A 87 17.23 -7.22 18.48
C ILE A 87 15.86 -6.66 18.86
N HIS A 88 14.81 -6.95 18.07
CA HIS A 88 13.46 -6.52 18.38
C HIS A 88 13.01 -7.04 19.75
N ILE A 89 13.20 -8.32 20.05
CA ILE A 89 12.82 -8.93 21.33
C ILE A 89 13.69 -8.37 22.47
N LEU A 90 15.00 -8.16 22.26
CA LEU A 90 15.87 -7.54 23.26
C LEU A 90 15.43 -6.12 23.64
N ASN A 91 14.93 -5.35 22.68
CA ASN A 91 14.45 -3.99 22.91
C ASN A 91 13.12 -3.98 23.68
N HIS A 92 12.23 -4.93 23.42
CA HIS A 92 10.86 -4.91 23.94
C HIS A 92 10.64 -5.77 25.20
N SER A 93 11.51 -6.74 25.51
CA SER A 93 11.37 -7.58 26.71
C SER A 93 12.57 -7.46 27.65
N ARG A 94 12.30 -6.96 28.86
CA ARG A 94 13.28 -6.85 29.95
C ARG A 94 13.69 -8.23 30.47
N GLU A 95 12.74 -9.13 30.63
CA GLU A 95 12.96 -10.49 31.12
C GLU A 95 13.86 -11.25 30.16
N TYR A 96 13.59 -11.15 28.86
CA TYR A 96 14.42 -11.77 27.83
C TYR A 96 15.84 -11.21 27.85
N ARG A 97 15.99 -9.90 28.00
CA ARG A 97 17.30 -9.23 28.09
C ARG A 97 18.14 -9.75 29.27
N GLN A 98 17.53 -9.86 30.46
CA GLN A 98 18.20 -10.39 31.66
C GLN A 98 18.61 -11.85 31.49
N GLN A 99 17.74 -12.67 30.88
CA GLN A 99 18.06 -14.07 30.61
C GLN A 99 19.23 -14.20 29.63
N VAL A 100 19.25 -13.41 28.56
CA VAL A 100 20.36 -13.38 27.59
C VAL A 100 21.67 -13.00 28.29
N VAL A 101 21.69 -11.94 29.12
CA VAL A 101 22.88 -11.55 29.88
C VAL A 101 23.35 -12.67 30.81
N SER A 102 22.44 -13.22 31.61
CA SER A 102 22.76 -14.28 32.56
C SER A 102 23.33 -15.52 31.87
N TYR A 103 22.81 -15.88 30.70
CA TYR A 103 23.28 -17.01 29.90
C TYR A 103 24.72 -16.78 29.43
N TRP A 104 25.02 -15.59 28.89
CA TRP A 104 26.35 -15.28 28.40
C TRP A 104 27.37 -15.10 29.53
N LEU A 105 26.98 -14.49 30.66
CA LEU A 105 27.84 -14.37 31.84
C LEU A 105 28.17 -15.74 32.45
N LYS A 106 27.19 -16.64 32.60
CA LYS A 106 27.45 -18.03 33.05
C LYS A 106 28.42 -18.77 32.13
N LYS A 107 28.34 -18.52 30.82
CA LYS A 107 29.24 -19.10 29.84
C LYS A 107 30.67 -18.55 29.94
N VAL A 108 30.83 -17.31 30.41
CA VAL A 108 32.13 -16.63 30.64
C VAL A 108 32.77 -17.07 31.96
N ASP A 109 31.98 -17.23 33.04
CA ASP A 109 32.45 -17.64 34.37
C ASP A 109 33.18 -18.99 34.33
N ASN A 110 32.77 -19.89 33.44
CA ASN A 110 33.44 -21.18 33.22
C ASN A 110 34.85 -21.05 32.61
N TYR A 111 35.21 -19.89 32.05
CA TYR A 111 36.47 -19.71 31.34
C TYR A 111 37.47 -18.77 32.05
N ILE A 112 37.05 -17.67 32.71
CA ILE A 112 37.98 -16.74 33.41
C ILE A 112 37.27 -15.93 34.52
N PRO A 113 37.77 -15.86 35.78
CA PRO A 113 37.07 -15.18 36.89
C PRO A 113 37.18 -13.64 36.96
N LYS A 114 37.79 -12.94 35.99
CA LYS A 114 38.24 -11.54 36.19
C LYS A 114 38.09 -10.56 35.03
N THR A 115 37.38 -10.89 33.96
CA THR A 115 37.16 -9.94 32.85
C THR A 115 35.78 -9.28 32.97
N LYS A 116 35.75 -7.95 33.15
CA LYS A 116 34.50 -7.18 33.31
C LYS A 116 33.76 -6.89 32.01
N ASN A 117 34.40 -7.15 30.87
CA ASN A 117 33.93 -6.73 29.55
C ASN A 117 33.78 -7.93 28.61
N VAL A 118 32.53 -8.29 28.31
CA VAL A 118 32.19 -9.34 27.34
C VAL A 118 31.74 -8.67 26.05
N SER A 119 32.29 -9.12 24.93
CA SER A 119 31.85 -8.66 23.61
C SER A 119 31.32 -9.80 22.77
N LEU A 120 30.19 -9.55 22.14
CA LEU A 120 29.57 -10.45 21.21
C LEU A 120 29.76 -9.89 19.81
N LYS A 121 30.51 -10.60 18.97
CA LYS A 121 30.66 -10.28 17.55
C LYS A 121 29.71 -11.16 16.75
N ILE A 122 28.75 -10.54 16.09
CA ILE A 122 27.78 -11.21 15.25
C ILE A 122 28.18 -10.97 13.79
N THR A 123 28.39 -12.06 13.06
CA THR A 123 28.61 -12.05 11.61
C THR A 123 27.28 -12.36 10.95
N LEU A 124 26.78 -11.42 10.15
CA LEU A 124 25.60 -11.66 9.34
C LEU A 124 26.00 -12.47 8.12
N ASN A 125 25.40 -13.65 7.97
CA ASN A 125 25.57 -14.45 6.77
C ASN A 125 24.63 -13.93 5.68
N ASP A 126 25.12 -13.88 4.45
CA ASP A 126 24.27 -13.62 3.29
C ASP A 126 23.19 -14.71 3.19
N PHE A 127 21.98 -14.31 2.82
CA PHE A 127 20.89 -15.27 2.61
C PHE A 127 21.30 -16.28 1.54
N SER A 128 21.32 -17.58 1.87
CA SER A 128 21.57 -18.63 0.89
C SER A 128 20.40 -18.80 -0.10
N LYS A 129 19.20 -18.30 0.26
CA LYS A 129 18.01 -18.22 -0.59
C LYS A 129 17.24 -16.94 -0.25
N GLN A 130 16.90 -16.13 -1.25
CA GLN A 130 15.98 -15.01 -1.08
C GLN A 130 14.68 -15.52 -0.46
N ILE A 131 14.23 -14.89 0.62
CA ILE A 131 12.91 -15.15 1.23
C ILE A 131 11.89 -14.32 0.46
N LEU A 132 11.81 -14.58 -0.85
CA LEU A 132 10.73 -14.07 -1.66
C LEU A 132 9.61 -15.10 -1.60
N ASP A 133 8.42 -14.65 -1.18
CA ASP A 133 7.25 -15.51 -1.22
C ASP A 133 6.77 -15.68 -2.67
N HIS A 134 7.38 -16.63 -3.37
CA HIS A 134 7.07 -16.89 -4.78
C HIS A 134 5.59 -17.25 -5.00
N MET A 135 4.93 -17.86 -4.02
CA MET A 135 3.52 -18.24 -4.12
C MET A 135 2.62 -17.00 -4.07
N TRP A 136 2.88 -16.07 -3.15
CA TRP A 136 2.18 -14.80 -3.09
C TRP A 136 2.52 -13.88 -4.26
N CYS A 137 3.78 -13.83 -4.68
CA CYS A 137 4.17 -13.10 -5.88
C CYS A 137 3.38 -13.60 -7.10
N HIS A 138 3.31 -14.91 -7.32
CA HIS A 138 2.54 -15.49 -8.42
C HIS A 138 1.04 -15.14 -8.34
N ARG A 139 0.43 -15.24 -7.15
CA ARG A 139 -0.99 -14.88 -6.95
C ARG A 139 -1.24 -13.39 -7.24
N ILE A 140 -0.39 -12.51 -6.72
CA ILE A 140 -0.48 -11.07 -6.96
C ILE A 140 -0.31 -10.77 -8.45
N SER A 141 0.66 -11.39 -9.12
CA SER A 141 0.86 -11.23 -10.56
C SER A 141 -0.40 -11.60 -11.34
N TYR A 142 -1.06 -12.70 -11.01
CA TYR A 142 -2.32 -13.09 -11.66
C TYR A 142 -3.43 -12.06 -11.46
N LEU A 143 -3.62 -11.59 -10.22
CA LEU A 143 -4.64 -10.58 -9.90
C LEU A 143 -4.37 -9.24 -10.58
N VAL A 144 -3.10 -8.83 -10.65
CA VAL A 144 -2.68 -7.59 -11.33
C VAL A 144 -2.93 -7.72 -12.83
N MET A 145 -2.55 -8.85 -13.44
CA MET A 145 -2.81 -9.09 -14.87
C MET A 145 -4.30 -9.10 -15.17
N GLU A 146 -5.11 -9.81 -14.37
CA GLU A 146 -6.57 -9.80 -14.52
C GLU A 146 -7.11 -8.37 -14.43
N ARG A 147 -6.68 -7.59 -13.42
CA ARG A 147 -7.09 -6.21 -13.28
C ARG A 147 -6.74 -5.36 -14.50
N THR A 148 -5.51 -5.47 -14.99
CA THR A 148 -5.03 -4.73 -16.17
C THR A 148 -5.84 -5.09 -17.42
N GLU A 149 -6.13 -6.36 -17.66
CA GLU A 149 -6.93 -6.79 -18.80
C GLU A 149 -8.37 -6.27 -18.72
N LEU A 150 -8.97 -6.30 -17.53
CA LEU A 150 -10.31 -5.75 -17.31
C LEU A 150 -10.32 -4.22 -17.52
N ASP A 151 -9.32 -3.48 -17.05
CA ASP A 151 -9.22 -2.02 -17.25
C ASP A 151 -8.98 -1.66 -18.74
N ASN A 152 -8.18 -2.46 -19.45
CA ASN A 152 -7.97 -2.32 -20.90
C ASN A 152 -9.27 -2.56 -21.69
N ALA A 153 -9.98 -3.64 -21.38
CA ALA A 153 -11.28 -3.94 -21.99
C ALA A 153 -12.30 -2.82 -21.73
N MET A 154 -12.33 -2.26 -20.51
CA MET A 154 -13.22 -1.14 -20.17
C MET A 154 -12.90 0.11 -20.99
N SER A 155 -11.61 0.39 -21.22
CA SER A 155 -11.14 1.51 -22.03
C SER A 155 -11.62 1.38 -23.48
N TRP A 156 -11.45 0.20 -24.09
CA TRP A 156 -11.90 -0.08 -25.45
C TRP A 156 -13.42 0.01 -25.60
N LEU A 157 -14.15 -0.60 -24.65
CA LEU A 157 -15.61 -0.55 -24.65
C LEU A 157 -16.13 0.88 -24.48
N SER A 158 -15.43 1.73 -23.72
CA SER A 158 -15.83 3.13 -23.52
C SER A 158 -15.70 3.94 -24.81
N THR A 159 -14.60 3.77 -25.55
CA THR A 159 -14.41 4.41 -26.86
C THR A 159 -15.45 3.94 -27.88
N LEU A 160 -15.64 2.62 -28.00
CA LEU A 160 -16.61 2.05 -28.93
C LEU A 160 -18.05 2.42 -28.56
N GLY A 161 -18.37 2.40 -27.26
CA GLY A 161 -19.67 2.79 -26.73
C GLY A 161 -19.99 4.26 -26.97
N GLY A 162 -19.00 5.15 -26.83
CA GLY A 162 -19.14 6.56 -27.17
C GLY A 162 -19.46 6.76 -28.66
N ALA A 163 -18.75 6.08 -29.55
CA ALA A 163 -18.99 6.16 -31.00
C ALA A 163 -20.39 5.67 -31.40
N TYR A 164 -20.80 4.47 -30.94
CA TYR A 164 -22.15 3.97 -31.20
C TYR A 164 -23.23 4.82 -30.55
N SER A 165 -22.99 5.38 -29.37
CA SER A 165 -23.91 6.30 -28.73
C SER A 165 -24.04 7.61 -29.51
N ALA A 166 -22.98 8.14 -30.13
CA ALA A 166 -23.10 9.34 -30.96
C ALA A 166 -23.96 9.06 -32.22
N LEU A 167 -23.79 7.90 -32.84
CA LEU A 167 -24.56 7.48 -34.00
C LEU A 167 -25.99 7.02 -33.67
N GLY A 168 -26.25 6.65 -32.42
CA GLY A 168 -27.52 6.09 -31.95
C GLY A 168 -28.71 7.06 -32.04
N ASP A 169 -28.47 8.36 -32.15
CA ASP A 169 -29.53 9.35 -32.35
C ASP A 169 -30.13 9.28 -33.77
N HIS A 170 -29.38 8.77 -34.74
CA HIS A 170 -29.79 8.66 -36.14
C HIS A 170 -30.10 7.21 -36.56
N PHE A 171 -29.36 6.24 -36.00
CA PHE A 171 -29.45 4.85 -36.40
C PHE A 171 -29.87 3.96 -35.23
N SER A 172 -31.06 3.36 -35.32
CA SER A 172 -31.63 2.50 -34.27
C SER A 172 -30.72 1.32 -33.93
N HIS A 173 -30.08 0.70 -34.92
CA HIS A 173 -29.12 -0.39 -34.72
C HIS A 173 -27.91 0.05 -33.88
N CYS A 174 -27.43 1.29 -34.06
CA CYS A 174 -26.34 1.84 -33.27
C CYS A 174 -26.75 2.07 -31.82
N ALA A 175 -27.98 2.53 -31.56
CA ALA A 175 -28.53 2.64 -30.20
C ALA A 175 -28.64 1.27 -29.51
N ASP A 176 -29.04 0.23 -30.25
CA ASP A 176 -29.06 -1.15 -29.75
C ASP A 176 -27.66 -1.66 -29.39
N MET A 177 -26.68 -1.39 -30.26
CA MET A 177 -25.29 -1.77 -30.01
C MET A 177 -24.70 -1.02 -28.82
N ALA A 178 -24.96 0.29 -28.71
CA ALA A 178 -24.55 1.10 -27.56
C ALA A 178 -25.09 0.51 -26.26
N GLY A 179 -26.37 0.14 -26.21
CA GLY A 179 -26.97 -0.50 -25.04
C GLY A 179 -26.31 -1.84 -24.67
N ARG A 180 -26.01 -2.70 -25.67
CA ARG A 180 -25.27 -3.95 -25.44
C ARG A 180 -23.86 -3.71 -24.90
N ILE A 181 -23.16 -2.72 -25.45
CA ILE A 181 -21.82 -2.34 -24.97
C ILE A 181 -21.90 -1.83 -23.53
N SER A 182 -22.86 -0.97 -23.20
CA SER A 182 -23.05 -0.46 -21.84
C SER A 182 -23.36 -1.57 -20.83
N LEU A 183 -24.12 -2.61 -21.23
CA LEU A 183 -24.34 -3.79 -20.37
C LEU A 183 -23.06 -4.58 -20.13
N ARG A 184 -22.21 -4.75 -21.16
CA ARG A 184 -20.90 -5.40 -21.00
C ARG A 184 -19.99 -4.59 -20.07
N GLN A 185 -19.94 -3.27 -20.24
CA GLN A 185 -19.22 -2.37 -19.34
C GLN A 185 -19.74 -2.47 -17.90
N PHE A 186 -21.06 -2.59 -17.71
CA PHE A 186 -21.66 -2.76 -16.40
C PHE A 186 -21.21 -4.06 -15.71
N HIS A 187 -21.25 -5.20 -16.42
CA HIS A 187 -20.76 -6.46 -15.86
C HIS A 187 -19.26 -6.42 -15.53
N LEU A 188 -18.48 -5.75 -16.37
CA LEU A 188 -17.06 -5.54 -16.13
C LEU A 188 -16.81 -4.67 -14.89
N ALA A 189 -17.55 -3.57 -14.76
CA ALA A 189 -17.48 -2.67 -13.61
C ALA A 189 -17.85 -3.37 -12.28
N LEU A 190 -18.82 -4.29 -12.30
CA LEU A 190 -19.15 -5.12 -11.14
C LEU A 190 -17.97 -6.02 -10.73
N ARG A 191 -17.27 -6.63 -11.70
CA ARG A 191 -16.07 -7.44 -11.42
C ARG A 191 -14.90 -6.59 -10.89
N LEU A 192 -14.76 -5.37 -11.39
CA LEU A 192 -13.74 -4.42 -10.94
C LEU A 192 -14.00 -3.86 -9.54
N GLY A 193 -15.23 -4.00 -9.01
CA GLY A 193 -15.59 -3.53 -7.68
C GLY A 193 -15.59 -2.00 -7.51
N ASP A 194 -15.74 -1.23 -8.60
CA ASP A 194 -15.80 0.24 -8.55
C ASP A 194 -17.27 0.75 -8.64
N PRO A 195 -17.86 1.22 -7.53
CA PRO A 195 -19.23 1.72 -7.51
C PRO A 195 -19.47 2.94 -8.40
N SER A 196 -18.48 3.83 -8.57
CA SER A 196 -18.62 5.01 -9.43
C SER A 196 -18.71 4.59 -10.89
N THR A 197 -17.87 3.65 -11.33
CA THR A 197 -17.96 3.11 -12.70
C THR A 197 -19.27 2.35 -12.93
N VAL A 198 -19.73 1.57 -11.96
CA VAL A 198 -21.03 0.89 -12.03
C VAL A 198 -22.18 1.90 -12.25
N ALA A 199 -22.19 3.01 -11.52
CA ALA A 199 -23.20 4.06 -11.69
C ALA A 199 -23.12 4.72 -13.08
N ARG A 200 -21.91 5.02 -13.58
CA ARG A 200 -21.71 5.55 -14.93
C ARG A 200 -22.21 4.60 -16.02
N CYS A 201 -21.96 3.30 -15.90
CA CYS A 201 -22.48 2.30 -16.85
C CYS A 201 -24.01 2.26 -16.88
N LYS A 202 -24.66 2.36 -15.71
CA LYS A 202 -26.13 2.47 -15.64
C LYS A 202 -26.64 3.71 -16.38
N LEU A 203 -25.94 4.83 -16.26
CA LEU A 203 -26.28 6.04 -17.01
C LEU A 203 -26.10 5.88 -18.54
N TYR A 204 -25.07 5.15 -18.99
CA TYR A 204 -24.92 4.82 -20.42
C TYR A 204 -26.06 3.91 -20.93
N ILE A 205 -26.49 2.95 -20.11
CA ILE A 205 -27.70 2.16 -20.41
C ILE A 205 -28.92 3.08 -20.55
N ALA A 206 -29.12 4.02 -19.62
CA ALA A 206 -30.21 4.98 -19.70
C ALA A 206 -30.17 5.83 -20.98
N LEU A 207 -28.98 6.23 -21.43
CA LEU A 207 -28.80 6.96 -22.68
C LEU A 207 -29.25 6.14 -23.89
N SER A 208 -28.84 4.86 -23.97
CA SER A 208 -29.31 3.96 -25.05
C SER A 208 -30.83 3.74 -25.02
N LEU A 209 -31.45 3.77 -23.83
CA LEU A 209 -32.90 3.67 -23.68
C LEU A 209 -33.61 4.92 -24.19
N ILE A 210 -33.04 6.11 -23.98
CA ILE A 210 -33.57 7.38 -24.52
C ILE A 210 -33.57 7.32 -26.05
N GLN A 211 -32.44 6.91 -26.65
CA GLN A 211 -32.30 6.78 -28.11
C GLN A 211 -33.30 5.80 -28.72
N LYS A 212 -33.75 4.82 -27.93
CA LYS A 212 -34.75 3.83 -28.31
C LYS A 212 -36.18 4.23 -27.94
N ASN A 213 -36.41 5.50 -27.59
CA ASN A 213 -37.70 6.04 -27.13
C ASN A 213 -38.28 5.35 -25.87
N LYS A 214 -37.45 4.64 -25.09
CA LYS A 214 -37.85 3.95 -23.84
C LYS A 214 -37.73 4.88 -22.63
N PHE A 215 -38.37 6.04 -22.70
CA PHE A 215 -38.19 7.14 -21.75
C PHE A 215 -38.52 6.80 -20.29
N LYS A 216 -39.54 5.96 -20.05
CA LYS A 216 -39.94 5.58 -18.67
C LYS A 216 -38.82 4.86 -17.92
N HIS A 217 -38.16 3.91 -18.58
CA HIS A 217 -37.08 3.13 -18.00
C HIS A 217 -35.82 3.99 -17.81
N ALA A 218 -35.49 4.82 -18.80
CA ALA A 218 -34.38 5.75 -18.71
C ALA A 218 -34.54 6.71 -17.52
N LYS A 219 -35.74 7.29 -17.37
CA LYS A 219 -36.09 8.20 -16.26
C LYS A 219 -35.80 7.55 -14.90
N LEU A 220 -36.32 6.34 -14.69
CA LEU A 220 -36.13 5.60 -13.44
C LEU A 220 -34.65 5.39 -13.10
N ILE A 221 -33.85 4.98 -14.08
CA ILE A 221 -32.41 4.76 -13.87
C ILE A 221 -31.72 6.07 -13.47
N ILE A 222 -31.99 7.17 -14.19
CA ILE A 222 -31.36 8.47 -13.94
C ILE A 222 -31.73 8.98 -12.54
N GLU A 223 -33.02 8.95 -12.17
CA GLU A 223 -33.48 9.37 -10.84
C GLU A 223 -32.83 8.52 -9.75
N THR A 224 -32.80 7.20 -9.93
CA THR A 224 -32.16 6.28 -8.98
C THR A 224 -30.68 6.63 -8.79
N GLN A 225 -29.91 6.81 -9.88
CA GLN A 225 -28.48 7.12 -9.76
C GLN A 225 -28.25 8.53 -9.18
N TYR A 226 -29.10 9.50 -9.51
CA TYR A 226 -29.03 10.85 -8.97
C TYR A 226 -29.24 10.87 -7.45
N HIS A 227 -30.29 10.21 -6.95
CA HIS A 227 -30.58 10.14 -5.52
C HIS A 227 -29.52 9.35 -4.76
N LEU A 228 -29.05 8.21 -5.29
CA LEU A 228 -27.98 7.45 -4.67
C LEU A 228 -26.69 8.27 -4.54
N CYS A 229 -26.33 9.03 -5.57
CA CYS A 229 -25.15 9.89 -5.52
C CYS A 229 -25.32 11.05 -4.54
N LEU A 230 -26.51 11.65 -4.48
CA LEU A 230 -26.79 12.80 -3.61
C LEU A 230 -26.80 12.41 -2.12
N ASN A 231 -27.24 11.19 -1.80
CA ASN A 231 -27.31 10.66 -0.44
C ASN A 231 -26.00 10.02 0.04
N SER A 232 -24.98 9.96 -0.81
CA SER A 232 -23.67 9.42 -0.43
C SER A 232 -22.90 10.40 0.46
N THR A 233 -22.04 9.88 1.34
CA THR A 233 -21.19 10.68 2.25
C THR A 233 -20.29 11.67 1.51
N SER A 234 -19.83 11.31 0.31
CA SER A 234 -19.00 12.16 -0.55
C SER A 234 -19.54 12.14 -1.99
N PRO A 235 -20.45 13.07 -2.35
CA PRO A 235 -21.10 13.07 -3.65
C PRO A 235 -20.11 13.24 -4.82
N ASP A 236 -20.18 12.32 -5.78
CA ASP A 236 -19.42 12.44 -7.04
C ASP A 236 -20.05 13.54 -7.91
N ILE A 237 -19.45 14.73 -7.87
CA ILE A 237 -19.90 15.91 -8.63
C ILE A 237 -19.96 15.62 -10.13
N ARG A 238 -19.04 14.80 -10.66
CA ARG A 238 -19.02 14.43 -12.08
C ARG A 238 -20.21 13.56 -12.42
N LEU A 239 -20.52 12.57 -11.58
CA LEU A 239 -21.70 11.71 -11.76
C LEU A 239 -23.00 12.51 -11.71
N LEU A 240 -23.13 13.46 -10.77
CA LEU A 240 -24.29 14.35 -10.70
C LEU A 240 -24.46 15.19 -11.98
N ARG A 241 -23.36 15.72 -12.52
CA ARG A 241 -23.37 16.44 -13.81
C ARG A 241 -23.78 15.54 -14.97
N MET A 242 -23.34 14.28 -14.98
CA MET A 242 -23.78 13.29 -15.97
C MET A 242 -25.29 13.03 -15.88
N CYS A 243 -25.83 12.81 -14.67
CA CYS A 243 -27.27 12.64 -14.47
C CYS A 243 -28.05 13.84 -15.03
N LYS A 244 -27.63 15.07 -14.70
CA LYS A 244 -28.27 16.30 -15.20
C LYS A 244 -28.20 16.42 -16.72
N GLY A 245 -27.04 16.11 -17.32
CA GLY A 245 -26.87 16.15 -18.77
C GLY A 245 -27.78 15.16 -19.49
N ILE A 246 -27.83 13.92 -19.02
CA ILE A 246 -28.69 12.88 -19.61
C ILE A 246 -30.17 13.20 -19.37
N TRP A 247 -30.52 13.79 -18.23
CA TRP A 247 -31.87 14.27 -17.97
C TRP A 247 -32.33 15.33 -18.97
N SER A 248 -31.46 16.30 -19.28
CA SER A 248 -31.74 17.31 -20.31
C SER A 248 -32.00 16.66 -21.67
N LYS A 249 -31.17 15.67 -22.05
CA LYS A 249 -31.38 14.91 -23.29
C LYS A 249 -32.70 14.13 -23.28
N LEU A 250 -33.04 13.46 -22.17
CA LEU A 250 -34.32 12.75 -22.02
C LEU A 250 -35.51 13.68 -22.25
N ARG A 251 -35.48 14.89 -21.68
CA ARG A 251 -36.56 15.88 -21.84
C ARG A 251 -36.70 16.31 -23.30
N TYR A 252 -35.59 16.62 -23.96
CA TYR A 252 -35.55 17.05 -25.35
C TYR A 252 -36.10 15.98 -26.30
N GLU A 253 -35.58 14.76 -26.22
CA GLU A 253 -36.02 13.65 -27.09
C GLU A 253 -37.49 13.30 -26.87
N ARG A 254 -37.95 13.36 -25.61
CA ARG A 254 -39.36 13.12 -25.30
C ARG A 254 -40.27 14.19 -25.89
N SER A 255 -39.87 15.47 -25.89
CA SER A 255 -40.65 16.52 -26.55
C SER A 255 -40.76 16.28 -28.05
N LEU A 256 -39.64 15.97 -28.72
CA LEU A 256 -39.63 15.66 -30.15
C LEU A 256 -40.54 14.47 -30.48
N TYR A 257 -40.48 13.40 -29.68
CA TYR A 257 -41.33 12.22 -29.85
C TYR A 257 -42.83 12.56 -29.74
N ILE A 258 -43.22 13.41 -28.79
CA ILE A 258 -44.62 13.84 -28.62
C ILE A 258 -45.07 14.71 -29.81
N GLU A 259 -44.22 15.62 -30.27
CA GLU A 259 -44.52 16.49 -31.42
C GLU A 259 -44.68 15.69 -32.71
N ALA A 260 -43.82 14.70 -32.96
CA ALA A 260 -43.93 13.78 -34.08
C ALA A 260 -45.25 12.98 -34.02
N GLY A 261 -45.63 12.50 -32.84
CA GLY A 261 -46.90 11.80 -32.63
C GLY A 261 -48.13 12.69 -32.91
N LYS A 262 -48.08 13.97 -32.55
CA LYS A 262 -49.16 14.93 -32.87
C LYS A 262 -49.27 15.20 -34.37
N LYS A 263 -48.14 15.35 -35.07
CA LYS A 263 -48.12 15.55 -36.54
C LYS A 263 -48.74 14.36 -37.28
N MET A 264 -48.39 13.12 -36.90
CA MET A 264 -48.97 11.92 -37.52
C MET A 264 -50.48 11.82 -37.31
N LYS A 265 -51.00 12.16 -36.11
CA LYS A 265 -52.44 12.18 -35.87
C LYS A 265 -53.17 13.22 -36.73
N LYS A 266 -52.57 14.37 -36.98
CA LYS A 266 -53.17 15.43 -37.81
C LYS A 266 -53.24 15.03 -39.29
N ILE A 267 -52.25 14.28 -39.79
CA ILE A 267 -52.23 13.76 -41.17
C ILE A 267 -53.30 12.67 -41.35
N ASN A 268 -53.47 11.78 -40.37
CA ASN A 268 -54.46 10.70 -40.45
C ASN A 268 -55.92 11.14 -40.20
N CYS A 269 -56.13 12.42 -39.87
CA CYS A 269 -57.46 13.02 -39.68
C CYS A 269 -57.87 13.92 -40.85
N LEU A 270 -57.05 14.03 -41.90
CA LEU A 270 -57.36 14.65 -43.19
C LEU A 270 -57.62 13.56 -44.22
#